data_AF-A0AAD5B406-F1
#
_entry.id   AF-A0AAD5B406-F1
#
_cell.length_a   1.000
_cell.length_b   1.000
_cell.length_c   1.000
_cell.angle_alpha   90.00
_cell.angle_beta   90.00
_cell.angle_gamma   90.00
#
_symmetry.space_group_name_H-M   'P 1'
#
loop_
_entity.id
_entity.type
_entity.pdbx_description
1 polymer ?
#
loop_
_entity_poly.entity_id
_entity_poly.type
_entity_poly.pdbx_seq_one_letter_code
_entity_poly.pdbx_strand_id
1 'polypeptide(L)'
;ALGNQWNVTYKQRNLCAVKGSTVVMEANYTYPKSVNVTNRFWFINPVRDVEPTDLRNEPGYSGRVKYLGDKQNHFSLRLSDVKKSDENMYCFRFNTTGEGYMGFPGITLRVT
;
A
#
# COMPACT_ATOMS: atom_id res chain seq x y z
N ALA A 1 -12.40 -13.01 18.29
CA ALA A 1 -11.14 -13.72 17.95
C ALA A 1 -10.40 -12.92 16.89
N LEU A 2 -9.40 -12.11 17.25
CA LEU A 2 -8.77 -11.16 16.33
C LEU A 2 -7.26 -11.08 16.66
N GLY A 3 -6.42 -11.73 15.85
CA GLY A 3 -4.96 -11.68 16.00
C GLY A 3 -4.16 -12.93 15.63
N ASN A 4 -4.72 -13.90 14.88
CA ASN A 4 -4.03 -15.17 14.60
C ASN A 4 -3.58 -15.36 13.15
N GLN A 5 -3.89 -14.45 12.21
CA GLN A 5 -3.57 -14.64 10.80
C GLN A 5 -3.09 -13.35 10.13
N TRP A 6 -2.13 -13.54 9.23
CA TRP A 6 -1.64 -12.52 8.31
C TRP A 6 -2.75 -12.13 7.35
N ASN A 7 -3.05 -10.84 7.26
CA ASN A 7 -4.04 -10.35 6.32
C ASN A 7 -3.79 -8.89 5.97
N VAL A 8 -4.22 -8.51 4.77
CA VAL A 8 -4.35 -7.12 4.32
C VAL A 8 -5.73 -6.94 3.71
N THR A 9 -6.47 -5.97 4.20
CA THR A 9 -7.77 -5.58 3.68
C THR A 9 -7.73 -4.16 3.16
N TYR A 10 -8.14 -3.97 1.91
CA TYR A 10 -8.30 -2.66 1.31
C TYR A 10 -9.76 -2.21 1.45
N LYS A 11 -9.97 -0.94 1.83
CA LYS A 11 -11.33 -0.39 1.97
C LYS A 11 -12.06 -0.30 0.63
N GLN A 12 -11.33 0.00 -0.43
CA GLN A 12 -11.84 0.08 -1.80
C GLN A 12 -10.83 -0.57 -2.75
N ARG A 13 -11.34 -1.34 -3.72
CA ARG A 13 -10.50 -2.06 -4.70
C ARG A 13 -10.30 -1.29 -5.99
N ASN A 14 -11.24 -0.40 -6.34
CA ASN A 14 -11.20 0.40 -7.55
C ASN A 14 -11.41 1.86 -7.14
N LEU A 15 -10.50 2.73 -7.56
CA LEU A 15 -10.56 4.16 -7.32
C LEU A 15 -10.47 4.91 -8.64
N CYS A 16 -11.25 5.97 -8.74
CA CYS A 16 -11.12 6.97 -9.80
C CYS A 16 -10.63 8.27 -9.17
N ALA A 17 -9.65 8.91 -9.78
CA ALA A 17 -9.14 10.21 -9.35
C ALA A 17 -9.03 11.16 -10.54
N VAL A 18 -9.32 12.44 -10.32
CA VAL A 18 -9.13 13.48 -11.34
C VAL A 18 -7.65 13.87 -11.40
N LYS A 19 -7.13 14.17 -12.58
CA LYS A 19 -5.77 14.69 -12.72
C LYS A 19 -5.54 15.93 -11.82
N GLY A 20 -4.40 15.99 -11.13
CA GLY A 20 -4.02 17.04 -10.18
C GLY A 20 -4.67 16.92 -8.79
N SER A 21 -5.61 15.98 -8.61
CA SER A 21 -6.25 15.75 -7.31
C SER A 21 -5.32 15.01 -6.32
N THR A 22 -5.86 14.73 -5.14
CA THR A 22 -5.25 13.84 -4.15
C THR A 22 -6.15 12.64 -3.93
N VAL A 23 -5.57 11.44 -3.90
CA VAL A 23 -6.26 10.20 -3.55
C VAL A 23 -5.66 9.61 -2.28
N VAL A 24 -6.50 8.98 -1.47
CA VAL A 24 -6.08 8.21 -0.29
C VAL A 24 -6.51 6.76 -0.48
N MET A 25 -5.54 5.86 -0.42
CA MET A 25 -5.67 4.41 -0.56
C MET A 25 -5.59 3.79 0.83
N GLU A 26 -6.73 3.34 1.33
CA GLU A 26 -6.86 2.85 2.70
C GLU A 26 -6.63 1.34 2.81
N ALA A 27 -5.67 0.94 3.66
CA ALA A 27 -5.41 -0.45 3.98
C ALA A 27 -5.35 -0.67 5.50
N ASN A 28 -6.00 -1.75 5.94
CA ASN A 28 -5.79 -2.33 7.24
C ASN A 28 -5.05 -3.65 7.11
N TYR A 29 -4.31 -4.04 8.15
CA TYR A 29 -3.60 -5.31 8.17
C TYR A 29 -3.56 -5.92 9.56
N THR A 30 -3.43 -7.24 9.61
CA THR A 30 -3.30 -8.02 10.84
C THR A 30 -2.14 -8.97 10.74
N TYR A 31 -1.54 -9.28 11.88
CA TYR A 31 -0.42 -10.20 12.02
C TYR A 31 -0.44 -10.86 13.40
N PRO A 32 0.24 -12.01 13.58
CA PRO A 32 0.34 -12.67 14.88
C PRO A 32 0.98 -11.77 15.94
N LYS A 33 0.45 -11.81 17.17
CA LYS A 33 1.00 -11.00 18.29
C LYS A 33 2.43 -11.36 18.70
N SER A 34 2.92 -12.53 18.29
CA SER A 34 4.28 -13.01 18.61
C SER A 34 5.38 -12.34 17.79
N VAL A 35 5.05 -11.54 16.78
CA VAL A 35 6.01 -10.87 15.91
C VAL A 35 5.78 -9.36 15.90
N ASN A 36 6.83 -8.61 15.58
CA ASN A 36 6.78 -7.15 15.46
C ASN A 36 6.93 -6.72 14.02
N VAL A 37 6.19 -5.69 13.60
CA VAL A 37 6.35 -5.07 12.28
C VAL A 37 7.67 -4.31 12.22
N THR A 38 8.48 -4.60 11.21
CA THR A 38 9.80 -4.00 11.01
C THR A 38 9.81 -2.99 9.86
N ASN A 39 9.00 -3.24 8.82
CA ASN A 39 8.89 -2.35 7.68
C ASN A 39 7.49 -2.39 7.07
N ARG A 40 7.08 -1.28 6.44
CA ARG A 40 5.78 -1.11 5.79
C ARG A 40 5.93 -0.15 4.63
N PHE A 41 5.41 -0.54 3.47
CA PHE A 41 5.43 0.32 2.29
C PHE A 41 4.34 -0.08 1.30
N TRP A 42 3.99 0.89 0.46
CA TRP A 42 3.19 0.66 -0.72
C TRP A 42 4.12 0.51 -1.92
N PHE A 43 3.64 -0.16 -2.95
CA PHE A 43 4.34 -0.35 -4.22
C PHE A 43 3.31 -0.57 -5.34
N ILE A 44 3.76 -0.54 -6.60
CA ILE A 44 2.90 -0.70 -7.78
C ILE A 44 3.25 -1.97 -8.56
N ASN A 45 2.25 -2.51 -9.27
CA ASN A 45 2.39 -3.56 -10.28
C ASN A 45 3.28 -4.73 -9.82
N PRO A 46 2.86 -5.51 -8.81
CA PRO A 46 3.60 -6.69 -8.35
C PRO A 46 3.98 -7.61 -9.51
N VAL A 47 5.26 -7.97 -9.56
CA VAL A 47 5.79 -9.00 -10.46
C VAL A 47 6.16 -10.21 -9.61
N ARG A 48 5.79 -11.40 -10.10
CA ARG A 48 6.09 -12.65 -9.41
C ARG A 48 7.61 -12.81 -9.25
N ASP A 49 8.05 -13.23 -8.08
CA ASP A 49 9.45 -13.52 -7.74
C ASP A 49 10.41 -12.30 -7.84
N VAL A 50 9.85 -11.08 -7.90
CA VAL A 50 10.60 -9.83 -7.86
C VAL A 50 10.26 -9.09 -6.57
N GLU A 51 11.29 -8.69 -5.82
CA GLU A 51 11.08 -7.91 -4.60
C GLU A 51 10.60 -6.49 -4.97
N PRO A 52 9.46 -6.04 -4.43
CA PRO A 52 8.91 -4.73 -4.77
C PRO A 52 9.71 -3.58 -4.15
N THR A 53 9.81 -2.48 -4.90
CA THR A 53 10.40 -1.22 -4.43
C THR A 53 9.37 -0.42 -3.64
N ASP A 54 9.79 0.21 -2.54
CA ASP A 54 8.97 1.21 -1.84
C ASP A 54 8.62 2.37 -2.78
N LEU A 55 7.33 2.67 -2.90
CA LEU A 55 6.81 3.71 -3.78
C LEU A 55 7.45 5.09 -3.55
N ARG A 56 7.95 5.38 -2.34
CA ARG A 56 8.68 6.63 -2.06
C ARG A 56 9.99 6.75 -2.82
N ASN A 57 10.60 5.62 -3.18
CA ASN A 57 11.86 5.54 -3.91
C ASN A 57 11.64 5.48 -5.43
N GLU A 58 10.39 5.38 -5.89
CA GLU A 58 10.07 5.41 -7.31
C GLU A 58 10.20 6.84 -7.84
N PRO A 59 11.01 7.08 -8.89
CA PRO A 59 11.31 8.44 -9.37
C PRO A 59 10.07 9.28 -9.69
N GLY A 60 9.02 8.65 -10.21
CA GLY A 60 7.75 9.32 -10.53
C GLY A 60 6.96 9.81 -9.32
N TYR A 61 7.24 9.30 -8.12
CA TYR A 61 6.42 9.47 -6.92
C TYR A 61 7.08 10.35 -5.84
N SER A 62 8.34 10.74 -6.05
CA SER A 62 9.10 11.62 -5.15
C SER A 62 8.32 12.90 -4.84
N GLY A 63 8.22 13.23 -3.55
CA GLY A 63 7.49 14.40 -3.04
C GLY A 63 5.95 14.32 -3.11
N ARG A 64 5.38 13.28 -3.74
CA ARG A 64 3.92 13.11 -3.91
C ARG A 64 3.30 12.07 -2.99
N VAL A 65 4.12 11.17 -2.45
CA VAL A 65 3.71 10.07 -1.58
C VAL A 65 3.85 10.45 -0.11
N LYS A 66 2.78 10.23 0.65
CA LYS A 66 2.79 10.28 2.12
C LYS A 66 2.10 9.03 2.68
N TYR A 67 2.76 8.34 3.60
CA TYR A 67 2.13 7.27 4.37
C TYR A 67 1.40 7.84 5.58
N LEU A 68 0.17 7.37 5.75
CA LEU A 68 -0.76 7.73 6.82
C LEU A 68 -1.06 6.48 7.64
N GLY A 69 -1.38 6.64 8.92
CA GLY A 69 -1.80 5.53 9.77
C GLY A 69 -1.06 5.47 11.09
N ASP A 70 -1.44 4.50 11.90
CA ASP A 70 -0.85 4.26 13.22
C ASP A 70 0.23 3.18 13.15
N LYS A 71 0.81 2.84 14.30
CA LYS A 71 1.84 1.79 14.39
C LYS A 71 1.27 0.36 14.36
N GLN A 72 -0.05 0.19 14.49
CA GLN A 72 -0.64 -1.11 14.76
C GLN A 72 -1.23 -1.72 13.50
N ASN A 73 -2.36 -1.21 13.00
CA ASN A 73 -3.16 -1.99 12.05
C ASN A 73 -3.64 -1.20 10.82
N HIS A 74 -3.37 0.11 10.76
CA HIS A 74 -3.79 0.97 9.65
C HIS A 74 -2.57 1.61 8.97
N PHE A 75 -2.44 1.43 7.66
CA PHE A 75 -1.34 1.98 6.88
C PHE A 75 -1.76 2.34 5.46
N SER A 76 -2.06 3.61 5.26
CA SER A 76 -2.71 4.14 4.07
C SER A 76 -1.77 5.00 3.25
N LEU A 77 -1.93 4.97 1.94
CA LEU A 77 -1.15 5.78 1.00
C LEU A 77 -1.94 7.03 0.63
N ARG A 78 -1.37 8.22 0.85
CA ARG A 78 -1.83 9.46 0.24
C ARG A 78 -0.93 9.79 -0.95
N LEU A 79 -1.53 9.91 -2.13
CA LEU A 79 -0.87 10.35 -3.35
C LEU A 79 -1.48 11.68 -3.79
N SER A 80 -0.67 12.74 -3.80
CA SER A 80 -1.06 14.07 -4.30
C SER A 80 -0.55 14.33 -5.72
N ASP A 81 -1.13 15.33 -6.39
CA ASP A 81 -0.81 15.68 -7.78
C ASP A 81 -0.89 14.43 -8.67
N VAL A 82 -2.08 13.81 -8.70
CA VAL A 82 -2.33 12.58 -9.45
C VAL A 82 -2.17 12.84 -10.95
N LYS A 83 -1.42 11.98 -11.63
CA LYS A 83 -1.09 12.04 -13.05
C LYS A 83 -1.66 10.84 -13.78
N LYS A 84 -1.86 10.95 -15.10
CA LYS A 84 -2.32 9.81 -15.90
C LYS A 84 -1.36 8.60 -15.81
N SER A 85 -0.06 8.85 -15.66
CA SER A 85 0.97 7.83 -15.44
C SER A 85 0.84 7.09 -14.10
N ASP A 86 0.03 7.60 -13.16
CA ASP A 86 -0.19 6.97 -11.85
C ASP A 86 -1.26 5.86 -11.93
N GLU A 87 -1.90 5.63 -13.08
CA GLU A 87 -2.80 4.50 -13.30
C GLU A 87 -2.07 3.18 -13.18
N ASN A 88 -2.21 2.53 -12.02
CA ASN A 88 -1.54 1.28 -11.69
C ASN A 88 -2.37 0.50 -10.67
N MET A 89 -1.95 -0.75 -10.40
CA MET A 89 -2.40 -1.48 -9.21
C MET A 89 -1.42 -1.22 -8.07
N TYR A 90 -1.95 -0.69 -6.97
CA TYR A 90 -1.22 -0.36 -5.76
C TYR A 90 -1.43 -1.46 -4.72
N CYS A 91 -0.33 -2.01 -4.23
CA CYS A 91 -0.35 -3.05 -3.21
C CYS A 91 0.39 -2.57 -1.97
N PHE A 92 -0.06 -3.06 -0.82
CA PHE A 92 0.58 -2.85 0.47
C PHE A 92 1.39 -4.08 0.86
N ARG A 93 2.62 -3.85 1.33
CA ARG A 93 3.49 -4.86 1.93
C ARG A 93 3.91 -4.43 3.32
N PHE A 94 3.93 -5.39 4.23
CA PHE A 94 4.60 -5.24 5.52
C PHE A 94 5.48 -6.44 5.81
N ASN A 95 6.60 -6.16 6.47
CA ASN A 95 7.54 -7.15 6.96
C ASN A 95 7.50 -7.14 8.48
N THR A 96 7.77 -8.30 9.06
CA THR A 96 7.93 -8.45 10.50
C THR A 96 9.30 -9.00 10.84
N THR A 97 9.53 -9.27 12.12
CA THR A 97 10.70 -10.01 12.61
C THR A 97 10.76 -11.46 12.13
N GLY A 98 9.68 -12.02 11.56
CA GLY A 98 9.64 -13.38 11.03
C GLY A 98 9.55 -13.42 9.51
N GLU A 99 8.38 -13.05 8.98
CA GLU A 99 8.07 -13.12 7.55
C GLU A 99 7.49 -11.78 7.02
N GLY A 100 7.41 -11.69 5.69
CA GLY A 100 6.76 -10.59 4.98
C GLY A 100 5.44 -11.03 4.38
N TYR A 101 4.46 -10.13 4.40
CA TYR A 101 3.14 -10.36 3.83
C TYR A 101 2.75 -9.22 2.89
N MET A 102 2.14 -9.60 1.77
CA MET A 102 1.68 -8.70 0.72
C MET A 102 0.16 -8.86 0.55
N GLY A 103 -0.56 -7.75 0.55
CA GLY A 103 -1.98 -7.77 0.18
C GLY A 103 -2.15 -7.84 -1.32
N PHE A 104 -2.64 -8.97 -1.83
CA PHE A 104 -2.98 -9.14 -3.25
C PHE A 104 -4.40 -9.71 -3.43
N PRO A 105 -5.18 -9.30 -4.45
CA PRO A 105 -4.91 -8.20 -5.39
C PRO A 105 -4.78 -6.86 -4.67
N GLY A 106 -4.35 -5.80 -5.37
CA GLY A 106 -4.22 -4.45 -4.79
C GLY A 106 -5.46 -3.59 -4.97
N ILE A 107 -5.24 -2.27 -4.95
CA ILE A 107 -6.19 -1.23 -5.35
C ILE A 107 -5.83 -0.78 -6.77
N THR A 108 -6.78 -0.82 -7.70
CA THR A 108 -6.61 -0.27 -9.04
C THR A 108 -6.99 1.21 -9.04
N LEU A 109 -6.06 2.07 -9.43
CA LEU A 109 -6.33 3.49 -9.65
C LEU A 109 -6.56 3.77 -11.14
N ARG A 110 -7.66 4.44 -11.46
CA ARG A 110 -7.93 5.04 -12.77
C ARG A 110 -7.90 6.56 -12.64
N VAL A 111 -7.38 7.23 -13.66
CA VAL A 111 -7.23 8.68 -13.71
C VAL A 111 -8.03 9.24 -14.88
N THR A 112 -8.94 10.15 -14.55
CA THR A 112 -9.87 10.80 -15.48
C THR A 112 -9.52 12.27 -15.67
#